data_AF-F7L2V1-F1
#
_entry.id   AF-F7L2V1-F1
#
_cell.length_a   1.000
_cell.length_b   1.000
_cell.length_c   1.000
_cell.angle_alpha   90.00
_cell.angle_beta   90.00
_cell.angle_gamma   90.00
#
_symmetry.space_group_name_H-M   'P 1'
#
loop_
_entity.id
_entity.type
_entity.pdbx_description
1 polymer ?
#
loop_
_entity_poly.entity_id
_entity_poly.type
_entity_poly.pdbx_seq_one_letter_code
_entity_poly.pdbx_strand_id
1 'polypeptide(L)'
;MNNLLEKLREPFSKDELEFRVGATNSDKTMGLALAYVQARAIQNRLDDLFGVNGWTTRYKEVGAGFICSLSVKINDEWITKEDGAPMTDFESIKGGISNAFKRVASSGFGIGRYLYNAKNNWFPIKQQGKGYIFVDEPTLELNENKSKERRIETTENKVEENPYSIIINFGKYKGLTLDEIYRRDIKYIKYLKDKAQDKNIAQACATLIA
;
A
#
# COMPACT_ATOMS: atom_id res chain seq x y z
N MET A 1 11.40 13.06 5.82
CA MET A 1 10.18 12.36 6.29
C MET A 1 9.46 11.57 5.19
N ASN A 2 9.45 12.00 3.92
CA ASN A 2 8.77 11.28 2.83
C ASN A 2 9.30 9.87 2.51
N ASN A 3 10.52 9.53 2.93
CA ASN A 3 11.21 8.31 2.49
C ASN A 3 10.93 7.04 3.34
N LEU A 4 10.47 7.16 4.60
CA LEU A 4 10.33 5.99 5.49
C LEU A 4 9.18 5.06 5.06
N LEU A 5 8.01 5.63 4.76
CA LEU A 5 6.85 4.85 4.31
C LEU A 5 7.06 4.28 2.90
N GLU A 6 7.84 4.96 2.06
CA GLU A 6 8.25 4.46 0.75
C GLU A 6 9.15 3.24 0.89
N LYS A 7 10.24 3.36 1.67
CA LYS A 7 11.14 2.24 1.99
C LYS A 7 10.42 1.04 2.60
N LEU A 8 9.47 1.29 3.49
CA LEU A 8 8.66 0.23 4.10
C LEU A 8 7.90 -0.60 3.05
N ARG A 9 7.49 0.05 1.96
CA ARG A 9 6.68 -0.53 0.88
C ARG A 9 7.48 -0.96 -0.34
N GLU A 10 8.81 -0.79 -0.34
CA GLU A 10 9.66 -1.19 -1.45
C GLU A 10 9.43 -2.67 -1.83
N PRO A 11 9.56 -3.04 -3.11
CA PRO A 11 9.56 -4.44 -3.49
C PRO A 11 10.61 -5.22 -2.69
N PHE A 12 10.34 -6.50 -2.46
CA PHE A 12 11.35 -7.40 -1.90
C PHE A 12 12.28 -7.84 -3.04
N SER A 13 13.52 -8.15 -2.70
CA SER A 13 14.47 -8.72 -3.66
C SER A 13 13.97 -10.08 -4.15
N LYS A 14 14.49 -10.55 -5.29
CA LYS A 14 14.04 -11.82 -5.88
C LYS A 14 14.34 -13.02 -4.98
N ASP A 15 15.44 -12.98 -4.25
CA ASP A 15 15.88 -14.01 -3.30
C ASP A 15 15.04 -14.05 -2.00
N GLU A 16 14.35 -12.97 -1.68
CA GLU A 16 13.38 -12.94 -0.57
C GLU A 16 11.98 -13.41 -0.99
N LEU A 17 11.72 -13.54 -2.30
CA LEU A 17 10.46 -14.03 -2.82
C LEU A 17 10.44 -15.56 -2.83
N GLU A 18 9.35 -16.11 -2.31
CA GLU A 18 9.05 -17.53 -2.38
C GLU A 18 7.73 -17.76 -3.09
N PHE A 19 7.60 -18.96 -3.66
CA PHE A 19 6.39 -19.38 -4.35
C PHE A 19 5.90 -20.70 -3.78
N ARG A 20 4.58 -20.77 -3.58
CA ARG A 20 3.90 -22.03 -3.25
C ARG A 20 2.86 -22.34 -4.30
N VAL A 21 2.61 -23.64 -4.49
CA VAL A 21 1.54 -24.14 -5.35
C VAL A 21 0.19 -23.78 -4.72
N GLY A 22 -0.60 -23.01 -5.45
CA GLY A 22 -1.98 -22.69 -5.12
C GLY A 22 -2.95 -23.70 -5.73
N ALA A 23 -3.96 -23.18 -6.46
CA ALA A 23 -4.87 -24.03 -7.21
C ALA A 23 -4.12 -24.89 -8.25
N THR A 24 -4.61 -26.09 -8.49
CA THR A 24 -4.11 -27.00 -9.53
C THR A 24 -5.17 -27.19 -10.60
N ASN A 25 -4.75 -27.48 -11.83
CA ASN A 25 -5.68 -27.85 -12.89
C ASN A 25 -6.21 -29.28 -12.66
N SER A 26 -7.22 -29.69 -13.44
CA SER A 26 -7.93 -30.95 -13.25
C SER A 26 -7.02 -32.19 -13.29
N ASP A 27 -6.03 -32.19 -14.19
CA ASP A 27 -5.07 -33.29 -14.34
C ASP A 27 -3.83 -33.17 -13.44
N LYS A 28 -3.73 -32.11 -12.63
CA LYS A 28 -2.64 -31.84 -11.68
C LYS A 28 -1.24 -31.73 -12.31
N THR A 29 -1.17 -31.30 -13.55
CA THR A 29 0.10 -31.02 -14.25
C THR A 29 0.54 -29.56 -14.13
N MET A 30 -0.39 -28.64 -13.84
CA MET A 30 -0.13 -27.21 -13.70
C MET A 30 -0.62 -26.69 -12.35
N GLY A 31 0.13 -25.77 -11.76
CA GLY A 31 -0.20 -25.10 -10.50
C GLY A 31 -0.09 -23.59 -10.60
N LEU A 32 -1.01 -22.89 -9.96
CA LEU A 32 -0.95 -21.44 -9.79
C LEU A 32 0.20 -21.06 -8.86
N ALA A 33 1.11 -20.20 -9.31
CA ALA A 33 2.20 -19.68 -8.49
C ALA A 33 1.72 -18.54 -7.57
N LEU A 34 1.68 -18.82 -6.27
CA LEU A 34 1.36 -17.83 -5.25
C LEU A 34 2.65 -17.29 -4.64
N ALA A 35 3.02 -16.08 -5.04
CA ALA A 35 4.17 -15.37 -4.49
C ALA A 35 3.90 -14.91 -3.04
N TYR A 36 4.89 -15.08 -2.17
CA TYR A 36 4.87 -14.58 -0.81
C TYR A 36 6.30 -14.30 -0.33
N VAL A 37 6.40 -13.65 0.82
CA VAL A 37 7.67 -13.50 1.55
C VAL A 37 7.55 -14.14 2.92
N GLN A 38 8.68 -14.61 3.46
CA GLN A 38 8.73 -15.13 4.81
C GLN A 38 8.53 -14.02 5.84
N ALA A 39 8.04 -14.39 7.02
CA ALA A 39 7.93 -13.46 8.15
C ALA A 39 9.29 -12.83 8.48
N ARG A 40 10.40 -13.58 8.31
CA ARG A 40 11.76 -13.08 8.57
C ARG A 40 12.16 -11.91 7.66
N ALA A 41 11.82 -11.94 6.38
CA ALA A 41 12.12 -10.84 5.45
C ALA A 41 11.41 -9.54 5.89
N ILE A 42 10.16 -9.65 6.34
CA ILE A 42 9.41 -8.51 6.90
C ILE A 42 10.04 -8.02 8.21
N GLN A 43 10.44 -8.92 9.10
CA GLN A 43 11.10 -8.58 10.37
C GLN A 43 12.41 -7.84 10.14
N ASN A 44 13.28 -8.35 9.25
CA ASN A 44 14.53 -7.70 8.89
C ASN A 44 14.30 -6.28 8.37
N ARG A 45 13.31 -6.09 7.48
CA ARG A 45 12.95 -4.75 7.00
C ARG A 45 12.47 -3.82 8.12
N LEU A 46 11.71 -4.35 9.08
CA LEU A 46 11.29 -3.56 10.25
C LEU A 46 12.49 -3.20 11.14
N ASP A 47 13.41 -4.13 11.35
CA ASP A 47 14.65 -3.91 12.10
C ASP A 47 15.53 -2.86 11.41
N ASP A 48 15.69 -2.93 10.08
CA ASP A 48 16.50 -1.99 9.30
C ASP A 48 15.95 -0.55 9.33
N LEU A 49 14.62 -0.41 9.33
CA LEU A 49 13.97 0.91 9.23
C LEU A 49 13.68 1.55 10.59
N PHE A 50 13.38 0.74 11.61
CA PHE A 50 12.93 1.21 12.91
C PHE A 50 13.88 0.85 14.06
N GLY A 51 14.82 -0.07 13.85
CA GLY A 51 15.63 -0.64 14.92
C GLY A 51 14.82 -1.48 15.90
N VAL A 52 15.52 -2.13 16.83
CA VAL A 52 14.93 -3.06 17.82
C VAL A 52 13.87 -2.42 18.74
N ASN A 53 13.91 -1.10 18.92
CA ASN A 53 12.99 -0.35 19.80
C ASN A 53 11.93 0.46 19.04
N GLY A 54 11.94 0.46 17.70
CA GLY A 54 11.02 1.25 16.89
C GLY A 54 9.85 0.46 16.31
N TRP A 55 9.74 -0.84 16.57
CA TRP A 55 8.56 -1.64 16.23
C TRP A 55 8.28 -2.72 17.26
N THR A 56 7.04 -3.21 17.31
CA THR A 56 6.64 -4.32 18.18
C THR A 56 5.42 -5.04 17.61
N THR A 57 5.24 -6.30 18.01
CA THR A 57 4.05 -7.10 17.69
C THR A 57 3.42 -7.68 18.93
N ARG A 58 2.08 -7.68 18.98
CA ARG A 58 1.29 -8.43 19.96
C ARG A 58 0.35 -9.38 19.24
N TYR A 59 0.02 -10.48 19.89
CA TYR A 59 -0.90 -11.48 19.36
C TYR A 59 -2.02 -11.72 20.36
N LYS A 60 -3.25 -11.80 19.84
CA LYS A 60 -4.45 -12.16 20.58
C LYS A 60 -5.10 -13.35 19.89
N GLU A 61 -5.23 -14.46 20.60
CA GLU A 61 -6.01 -15.60 20.11
C GLU A 61 -7.50 -15.20 20.05
N VAL A 62 -8.15 -15.57 18.95
CA VAL A 62 -9.58 -15.29 18.70
C VAL A 62 -10.23 -16.51 18.02
N GLY A 63 -11.08 -17.22 18.76
CA GLY A 63 -11.75 -18.42 18.23
C GLY A 63 -10.72 -19.41 17.66
N ALA A 64 -10.81 -19.69 16.36
CA ALA A 64 -9.89 -20.61 15.66
C ALA A 64 -8.75 -19.87 14.93
N GLY A 65 -8.23 -18.77 15.49
CA GLY A 65 -7.21 -17.95 14.83
C GLY A 65 -6.55 -16.92 15.74
N PHE A 66 -5.82 -16.00 15.12
CA PHE A 66 -5.06 -14.96 15.82
C PHE A 66 -5.28 -13.60 15.17
N ILE A 67 -5.42 -12.56 15.99
CA ILE A 67 -5.20 -11.16 15.61
C ILE A 67 -3.75 -10.80 15.93
N CYS A 68 -3.04 -10.24 14.97
CA CYS A 68 -1.74 -9.62 15.17
C CYS A 68 -1.91 -8.11 15.18
N SER A 69 -1.44 -7.45 16.25
CA SER A 69 -1.26 -6.01 16.30
C SER A 69 0.20 -5.69 16.01
N LEU A 70 0.48 -4.99 14.91
CA LEU A 70 1.80 -4.50 14.55
C LEU A 70 1.86 -2.99 14.82
N SER A 71 2.82 -2.58 15.65
CA SER A 71 3.08 -1.19 15.99
C SER A 71 4.44 -0.76 15.46
N VAL A 72 4.53 0.43 14.87
CA VAL A 72 5.79 1.07 14.46
C VAL A 72 5.84 2.50 14.99
N LYS A 73 7.04 3.01 15.27
CA LYS A 73 7.25 4.36 15.80
C LYS A 73 7.58 5.32 14.65
N ILE A 74 6.77 6.35 14.45
CA ILE A 74 6.98 7.41 13.44
C ILE A 74 6.91 8.76 14.15
N ASN A 75 7.96 9.58 14.04
CA ASN A 75 8.05 10.89 14.72
C ASN A 75 7.74 10.79 16.23
N ASP A 76 8.32 9.79 16.89
CA ASP A 76 8.10 9.45 18.30
C ASP A 76 6.68 9.01 18.70
N GLU A 77 5.74 8.92 17.75
CA GLU A 77 4.40 8.40 17.96
C GLU A 77 4.27 6.94 17.54
N TRP A 78 3.53 6.16 18.32
CA TRP A 78 3.25 4.76 18.02
C TRP A 78 2.01 4.64 17.13
N ILE A 79 2.19 4.09 15.93
CA ILE A 79 1.10 3.76 15.02
C ILE A 79 0.87 2.26 15.07
N THR A 80 -0.33 1.83 15.45
CA THR A 80 -0.72 0.41 15.52
C THR A 80 -1.75 0.07 14.45
N LYS A 81 -1.58 -1.08 13.81
CA LYS A 81 -2.55 -1.69 12.89
C LYS A 81 -2.77 -3.14 13.29
N GLU A 82 -3.94 -3.68 12.94
CA GLU A 82 -4.33 -5.04 13.27
C GLU A 82 -4.90 -5.76 12.04
N ASP A 83 -4.59 -7.06 11.92
CA ASP A 83 -5.22 -7.99 10.98
C ASP A 83 -5.15 -9.39 11.59
N GLY A 84 -5.91 -10.33 11.05
CA GLY A 84 -6.02 -11.68 11.59
C GLY A 84 -5.91 -12.77 10.56
N ALA A 85 -5.55 -13.96 11.03
CA ALA A 85 -5.58 -15.17 10.23
C ALA A 85 -6.16 -16.33 11.04
N PRO A 86 -6.86 -17.27 10.38
CA PRO A 86 -7.22 -18.53 11.01
C PRO A 86 -5.96 -19.36 11.30
N MET A 87 -6.11 -20.32 12.20
CA MET A 87 -5.20 -21.45 12.33
C MET A 87 -5.06 -22.19 10.99
N THR A 88 -3.97 -22.91 10.84
CA THR A 88 -3.65 -23.64 9.60
C THR A 88 -3.67 -25.15 9.82
N ASP A 89 -3.83 -25.93 8.76
CA ASP A 89 -3.80 -27.41 8.89
C ASP A 89 -2.38 -27.94 9.15
N PHE A 90 -1.36 -27.14 8.85
CA PHE A 90 0.06 -27.48 8.99
C PHE A 90 0.74 -26.55 9.99
N GLU A 91 1.35 -27.09 11.05
CA GLU A 91 1.90 -26.31 12.19
C GLU A 91 0.90 -25.25 12.70
N SER A 92 -0.33 -25.69 12.96
CA SER A 92 -1.54 -24.88 13.18
C SER A 92 -1.34 -23.52 13.86
N ILE A 93 -0.77 -23.51 15.07
CA ILE A 93 -0.54 -22.29 15.85
C ILE A 93 0.50 -21.38 15.19
N LYS A 94 1.66 -21.94 14.81
CA LYS A 94 2.76 -21.16 14.20
C LYS A 94 2.35 -20.57 12.86
N GLY A 95 1.65 -21.35 12.04
CA GLY A 95 1.13 -20.92 10.74
C GLY A 95 0.10 -19.80 10.89
N GLY A 96 -0.82 -19.91 11.85
CA GLY A 96 -1.81 -18.87 12.16
C GLY A 96 -1.17 -17.55 12.59
N ILE A 97 -0.25 -17.60 13.54
CA ILE A 97 0.51 -16.42 14.02
C ILE A 97 1.28 -15.76 12.88
N SER A 98 2.03 -16.56 12.10
CA SER A 98 2.85 -16.06 10.99
C SER A 98 2.00 -15.44 9.89
N ASN A 99 0.85 -16.03 9.59
CA ASN A 99 -0.09 -15.48 8.60
C ASN A 99 -0.73 -14.19 9.10
N ALA A 100 -1.13 -14.10 10.36
CA ALA A 100 -1.67 -12.86 10.93
C ALA A 100 -0.64 -11.72 10.86
N PHE A 101 0.62 -11.99 11.20
CA PHE A 101 1.72 -11.04 11.07
C PHE A 101 1.95 -10.57 9.63
N LYS A 102 2.08 -11.50 8.66
CA LYS A 102 2.26 -11.16 7.25
C LYS A 102 1.09 -10.33 6.70
N ARG A 103 -0.13 -10.64 7.13
CA ARG A 103 -1.34 -9.92 6.72
C ARG A 103 -1.33 -8.48 7.24
N VAL A 104 -1.09 -8.26 8.54
CA VAL A 104 -1.08 -6.89 9.10
C VAL A 104 0.07 -6.05 8.55
N ALA A 105 1.23 -6.66 8.27
CA ALA A 105 2.34 -6.00 7.59
C ALA A 105 1.91 -5.49 6.19
N SER A 106 1.21 -6.32 5.42
CA SER A 106 0.66 -5.96 4.11
C SER A 106 -0.50 -4.96 4.19
N SER A 107 -1.56 -5.25 4.95
CA SER A 107 -2.80 -4.45 4.99
C SER A 107 -2.65 -3.16 5.80
N GLY A 108 -1.85 -3.18 6.88
CA GLY A 108 -1.61 -2.03 7.74
C GLY A 108 -0.56 -1.06 7.19
N PHE A 109 0.61 -1.58 6.80
CA PHE A 109 1.77 -0.75 6.46
C PHE A 109 2.19 -0.80 4.98
N GLY A 110 1.71 -1.80 4.24
CA GLY A 110 1.97 -1.93 2.81
C GLY A 110 3.17 -2.82 2.48
N ILE A 111 3.77 -3.46 3.48
CA ILE A 111 4.93 -4.34 3.31
C ILE A 111 4.50 -5.58 2.52
N GLY A 112 5.07 -5.79 1.33
CA GLY A 112 4.69 -6.90 0.45
C GLY A 112 3.29 -6.78 -0.17
N ARG A 113 2.59 -5.65 -0.01
CA ARG A 113 1.22 -5.48 -0.55
C ARG A 113 1.16 -5.62 -2.07
N TYR A 114 2.23 -5.25 -2.77
CA TYR A 114 2.32 -5.36 -4.22
C TYR A 114 2.19 -6.82 -4.72
N LEU A 115 2.50 -7.83 -3.88
CA LEU A 115 2.35 -9.25 -4.22
C LEU A 115 0.90 -9.64 -4.46
N TYR A 116 -0.06 -8.94 -3.82
CA TYR A 116 -1.49 -9.13 -4.09
C TYR A 116 -1.92 -8.61 -5.47
N ASN A 117 -1.02 -7.93 -6.18
CA ASN A 117 -1.20 -7.50 -7.56
C ASN A 117 -0.51 -8.44 -8.58
N ALA A 118 -0.01 -9.61 -8.14
CA ALA A 118 0.55 -10.61 -9.03
C ALA A 118 -0.46 -11.10 -10.08
N LYS A 119 0.02 -11.40 -11.29
CA LYS A 119 -0.73 -12.13 -12.30
C LYS A 119 -0.92 -13.58 -11.87
N ASN A 120 -2.01 -14.19 -12.34
CA ASN A 120 -2.27 -15.61 -12.10
C ASN A 120 -1.47 -16.47 -13.08
N ASN A 121 -0.17 -16.59 -12.84
CA ASN A 121 0.72 -17.38 -13.67
C ASN A 121 0.71 -18.85 -13.24
N TRP A 122 0.54 -19.74 -14.21
CA TRP A 122 0.50 -21.18 -14.01
C TRP A 122 1.81 -21.80 -14.49
N PHE A 123 2.39 -22.66 -13.66
CA PHE A 123 3.66 -23.33 -13.94
C PHE A 123 3.52 -24.84 -13.86
N PRO A 124 4.34 -25.62 -14.58
CA PRO A 124 4.37 -27.06 -14.46
C PRO A 124 4.69 -27.48 -13.04
N ILE A 125 3.95 -28.46 -12.52
CA ILE A 125 4.14 -29.02 -11.19
C ILE A 125 4.38 -30.52 -11.24
N LYS A 126 5.02 -31.04 -10.20
CA LYS A 126 5.11 -32.47 -9.92
C LYS A 126 4.77 -32.76 -8.47
N GLN A 127 4.23 -33.95 -8.22
CA GLN A 127 3.92 -34.39 -6.86
C GLN A 127 5.21 -34.59 -6.06
N GLN A 128 5.22 -34.10 -4.82
CA GLN A 128 6.27 -34.34 -3.85
C GLN A 128 5.65 -34.56 -2.47
N GLY A 129 5.78 -35.78 -1.95
CA GLY A 129 5.08 -36.19 -0.73
C GLY A 129 3.57 -36.06 -0.89
N LYS A 130 2.92 -35.39 0.07
CA LYS A 130 1.47 -35.11 0.03
C LYS A 130 1.11 -33.85 -0.78
N GLY A 131 2.10 -33.09 -1.24
CA GLY A 131 1.92 -31.81 -1.93
C GLY A 131 2.47 -31.81 -3.36
N TYR A 132 2.64 -30.61 -3.89
CA TYR A 132 3.20 -30.37 -5.22
C TYR A 132 4.29 -29.32 -5.12
N ILE A 133 5.28 -29.44 -5.99
CA ILE A 133 6.30 -28.42 -6.21
C ILE A 133 6.32 -28.03 -7.68
N PHE A 134 6.83 -26.84 -7.97
CA PHE A 134 7.09 -26.42 -9.34
C PHE A 134 8.26 -27.20 -9.92
N VAL A 135 8.16 -27.53 -11.21
CA VAL A 135 9.26 -28.15 -11.97
C VAL A 135 10.28 -27.07 -12.36
N ASP A 136 9.76 -25.92 -12.80
CA ASP A 136 10.54 -24.74 -13.16
C ASP A 136 10.40 -23.66 -12.10
N GLU A 137 11.41 -22.80 -11.94
CA GLU A 137 11.36 -21.70 -10.99
C GLU A 137 10.32 -20.65 -11.43
N PRO A 138 9.29 -20.36 -10.62
CA PRO A 138 8.29 -19.38 -10.97
C PRO A 138 8.86 -17.95 -11.00
N THR A 139 8.30 -17.13 -11.86
CA THR A 139 8.60 -15.69 -11.92
C THR A 139 7.40 -14.85 -11.47
N LEU A 140 7.68 -13.76 -10.76
CA LEU A 140 6.66 -12.80 -10.37
C LEU A 140 6.39 -11.81 -11.52
N GLU A 141 5.17 -11.79 -12.01
CA GLU A 141 4.65 -10.74 -12.88
C GLU A 141 3.51 -10.00 -12.19
N LEU A 142 3.46 -8.67 -12.34
CA LEU A 142 2.42 -7.83 -11.75
C LEU A 142 1.42 -7.37 -12.82
N ASN A 143 0.17 -7.10 -12.41
CA ASN A 143 -0.83 -6.49 -13.30
C ASN A 143 -0.55 -4.98 -13.46
N GLU A 144 -0.16 -4.54 -14.65
CA GLU A 144 0.21 -3.14 -14.93
C GLU A 144 -0.96 -2.13 -14.77
N ASN A 145 -2.20 -2.58 -14.99
CA ASN A 145 -3.38 -1.70 -15.01
C ASN A 145 -3.94 -1.37 -13.61
N LYS A 146 -3.73 -2.23 -12.61
CA LYS A 146 -4.22 -2.01 -11.22
C LYS A 146 -3.40 -1.00 -10.43
N SER A 147 -2.16 -0.74 -10.85
CA SER A 147 -1.25 0.23 -10.24
C SER A 147 -1.48 1.68 -10.68
N LYS A 148 -2.10 1.92 -11.85
CA LYS A 148 -2.36 3.27 -12.37
C LYS A 148 -3.58 3.94 -11.71
N GLU A 149 -4.61 3.17 -11.36
CA GLU A 149 -5.84 3.71 -10.74
C GLU A 149 -5.68 4.19 -9.29
N ARG A 150 -4.53 3.90 -8.65
CA ARG A 150 -4.27 4.22 -7.23
C ARG A 150 -3.00 5.03 -6.97
N ARG A 151 -2.37 5.60 -8.01
CA ARG A 151 -1.42 6.68 -7.80
C ARG A 151 -2.20 7.92 -7.39
N ILE A 152 -2.29 8.17 -6.08
CA ILE A 152 -2.23 9.54 -5.60
C ILE A 152 -0.89 10.04 -6.13
N GLU A 153 -0.93 11.00 -7.04
CA GLU A 153 0.26 11.65 -7.57
C GLU A 153 0.95 12.40 -6.42
N THR A 154 1.85 11.72 -5.71
CA THR A 154 2.97 12.39 -5.05
C THR A 154 4.05 12.57 -6.10
N THR A 155 3.85 13.56 -6.97
CA THR A 155 4.90 14.06 -7.84
C THR A 155 5.84 14.86 -6.96
N GLU A 156 7.06 14.36 -6.77
CA GLU A 156 8.23 15.20 -6.45
C GLU A 156 8.47 16.14 -7.65
N ASN A 157 7.63 17.17 -7.77
CA ASN A 157 7.94 18.31 -8.59
C ASN A 157 8.49 19.39 -7.65
N LYS A 158 9.62 19.98 -8.03
CA LYS A 158 10.00 21.31 -7.54
C LYS A 158 8.77 22.21 -7.74
N VAL A 159 8.09 22.56 -6.66
CA VAL A 159 6.94 23.46 -6.72
C VAL A 159 7.51 24.86 -6.93
N GLU A 160 7.59 25.28 -8.18
CA GLU A 160 7.16 26.64 -8.49
C GLU A 160 5.69 26.70 -8.05
N GLU A 161 5.40 27.48 -7.01
CA GLU A 161 4.04 27.64 -6.51
C GLU A 161 3.15 28.10 -7.65
N ASN A 162 2.28 27.22 -8.14
CA ASN A 162 1.20 27.62 -9.03
C ASN A 162 0.05 28.14 -8.15
N PRO A 163 -0.13 29.48 -8.03
CA PRO A 163 -1.08 30.09 -7.11
C PRO A 163 -2.55 29.77 -7.47
N TYR A 164 -2.80 29.09 -8.59
CA TYR A 164 -4.13 28.77 -9.09
C TYR A 164 -4.70 27.44 -8.55
N SER A 165 -3.89 26.70 -7.79
CA SER A 165 -4.29 25.45 -7.12
C SER A 165 -5.03 25.65 -5.79
N ILE A 166 -5.29 26.91 -5.39
CA ILE A 166 -5.99 27.22 -4.14
C ILE A 166 -7.41 26.67 -4.20
N ILE A 167 -7.74 25.78 -3.26
CA ILE A 167 -9.08 25.20 -3.07
C ILE A 167 -9.95 26.16 -2.25
N ILE A 168 -11.10 26.53 -2.79
CA ILE A 168 -12.09 27.34 -2.09
C ILE A 168 -12.86 26.46 -1.11
N ASN A 169 -12.84 26.82 0.19
CA ASN A 169 -13.51 26.06 1.25
C ASN A 169 -14.88 26.62 1.67
N PHE A 170 -15.41 27.58 0.92
CA PHE A 170 -16.65 28.31 1.24
C PHE A 170 -17.45 28.66 -0.03
N GLY A 171 -18.70 29.10 0.14
CA GLY A 171 -19.52 29.61 -0.96
C GLY A 171 -19.94 28.55 -2.00
N LYS A 172 -20.35 29.02 -3.19
CA LYS A 172 -20.99 28.23 -4.25
C LYS A 172 -20.11 27.10 -4.80
N TYR A 173 -18.78 27.29 -4.78
CA TYR A 173 -17.81 26.37 -5.39
C TYR A 173 -16.88 25.74 -4.34
N LYS A 174 -17.40 25.49 -3.14
CA LYS A 174 -16.66 24.80 -2.08
C LYS A 174 -16.11 23.46 -2.57
N GLY A 175 -14.82 23.24 -2.37
CA GLY A 175 -14.09 22.04 -2.79
C GLY A 175 -13.48 22.12 -4.19
N LEU A 176 -13.65 23.23 -4.91
CA LEU A 176 -13.02 23.45 -6.22
C LEU A 176 -11.85 24.43 -6.13
N THR A 177 -10.89 24.26 -7.03
CA THR A 177 -9.75 25.18 -7.20
C THR A 177 -10.14 26.46 -7.93
N LEU A 178 -9.34 27.51 -7.76
CA LEU A 178 -9.53 28.77 -8.51
C LEU A 178 -9.46 28.57 -10.04
N ASP A 179 -8.61 27.68 -10.55
CA ASP A 179 -8.55 27.35 -11.98
C ASP A 179 -9.86 26.69 -12.47
N GLU A 180 -10.39 25.72 -11.72
CA GLU A 180 -11.65 25.05 -12.07
C GLU A 180 -12.82 26.03 -12.06
N ILE A 181 -12.84 26.95 -11.10
CA ILE A 181 -13.84 28.00 -11.01
C ILE A 181 -13.68 28.99 -12.16
N TYR A 182 -12.46 29.38 -12.53
CA TYR A 182 -12.20 30.29 -13.66
C TYR A 182 -12.75 29.76 -14.98
N ARG A 183 -12.52 28.48 -15.27
CA ARG A 183 -13.02 27.81 -16.48
C ARG A 183 -14.54 27.70 -16.53
N ARG A 184 -15.20 27.63 -15.37
CA ARG A 184 -16.65 27.44 -15.26
C ARG A 184 -17.42 28.76 -15.15
N ASP A 185 -16.88 29.70 -14.40
CA ASP A 185 -17.55 30.92 -13.97
C ASP A 185 -16.55 32.03 -13.64
N ILE A 186 -16.03 32.66 -14.69
CA ILE A 186 -15.10 33.79 -14.58
C ILE A 186 -15.67 34.97 -13.76
N LYS A 187 -17.00 35.12 -13.71
CA LYS A 187 -17.65 36.19 -12.91
C LYS A 187 -17.45 35.93 -11.42
N TYR A 188 -17.44 34.67 -11.00
CA TYR A 188 -17.15 34.31 -9.62
C TYR A 188 -15.69 34.58 -9.23
N ILE A 189 -14.73 34.40 -10.14
CA ILE A 189 -13.33 34.78 -9.92
C ILE A 189 -13.19 36.31 -9.75
N LYS A 190 -13.88 37.10 -10.58
CA LYS A 190 -13.93 38.57 -10.42
C LYS A 190 -14.55 38.96 -9.07
N TYR A 191 -15.62 38.28 -8.66
CA TYR A 191 -16.22 38.48 -7.34
C TYR A 191 -15.25 38.15 -6.19
N LEU A 192 -14.54 37.01 -6.27
CA LEU A 192 -13.56 36.62 -5.26
C LEU A 192 -12.38 37.59 -5.18
N LYS A 193 -11.87 38.08 -6.33
CA LYS A 193 -10.83 39.13 -6.34
C LYS A 193 -11.24 40.35 -5.53
N ASP A 194 -12.49 40.81 -5.68
CA ASP A 194 -12.94 42.07 -5.08
C ASP A 194 -13.49 41.91 -3.65
N LYS A 195 -13.93 40.71 -3.27
CA LYS A 195 -14.67 40.46 -2.01
C LYS A 195 -14.03 39.43 -1.09
N ALA A 196 -13.00 38.68 -1.50
CA ALA A 196 -12.33 37.74 -0.62
C ALA A 196 -11.59 38.49 0.50
N GLN A 197 -11.81 38.06 1.76
CA GLN A 197 -11.07 38.57 2.91
C GLN A 197 -9.63 38.02 2.96
N ASP A 198 -9.42 36.84 2.39
CA ASP A 198 -8.11 36.21 2.27
C ASP A 198 -7.31 36.86 1.13
N LYS A 199 -6.22 37.54 1.51
CA LYS A 199 -5.32 38.23 0.58
C LYS A 199 -4.69 37.29 -0.44
N ASN A 200 -4.46 36.03 -0.09
CA ASN A 200 -3.88 35.04 -1.01
C ASN A 200 -4.89 34.66 -2.09
N ILE A 201 -6.16 34.46 -1.72
CA ILE A 201 -7.24 34.20 -2.69
C ILE A 201 -7.44 35.41 -3.62
N ALA A 202 -7.45 36.62 -3.06
CA ALA A 202 -7.63 37.84 -3.86
C ALA A 202 -6.46 38.06 -4.85
N GLN A 203 -5.23 37.86 -4.39
CA GLN A 203 -4.02 38.00 -5.22
C GLN A 203 -3.99 36.93 -6.32
N ALA A 204 -4.26 35.67 -6.00
CA ALA A 204 -4.31 34.59 -6.98
C ALA A 204 -5.41 34.82 -8.03
N CYS A 205 -6.59 35.29 -7.61
CA CYS A 205 -7.67 35.68 -8.53
C CYS A 205 -7.25 36.85 -9.44
N ALA A 206 -6.50 37.83 -8.92
CA ALA A 206 -5.99 38.93 -9.72
C ALA A 206 -4.99 38.48 -10.79
N THR A 207 -4.11 37.53 -10.47
CA THR A 207 -3.16 36.95 -11.42
C THR A 207 -3.86 36.04 -12.45
N LEU A 208 -4.94 35.34 -12.08
CA LEU A 208 -5.76 34.52 -13.00
C LEU A 208 -6.48 35.31 -14.08
N ILE A 209 -6.78 36.58 -13.82
CA ILE A 209 -7.53 37.45 -14.73
C ILE A 209 -6.68 38.59 -15.32
N ALA A 210 -5.37 38.60 -15.03
CA ALA A 210 -4.41 39.51 -15.64
C ALA A 210 -4.10 39.05 -17.07
#